data_AF-A0A538PN36-F1
#
_entry.id   AF-A0A538PN36-F1
#
_cell.length_a   1.000
_cell.length_b   1.000
_cell.length_c   1.000
_cell.angle_alpha   90.00
_cell.angle_beta   90.00
_cell.angle_gamma   90.00
#
_symmetry.space_group_name_H-M   'P 1'
#
loop_
_entity.id
_entity.type
_entity.pdbx_description
1 polymer ?
#
loop_
_entity_poly.entity_id
_entity_poly.type
_entity_poly.pdbx_seq_one_letter_code
_entity_poly.pdbx_strand_id
1 'polypeptide(L)'
;GPATETGELALGQNVVVAFMPWGGYNFEDSILINEKLVKNDVFTSIHIEEFECVARDTKLGKEEITRDIPNVGEEALKDLDESGIVRIGAEVKAGDILVGKITPKGETQLSPEEKLLRAIFGERAGDVRDTSLRVPPGVVGVVIGARVFARKGTEKDERAQAIEDAEKELLLLNKRDEVKIISEAYYNKMRELLVGKTTASRLVDDKGKVLLPKGEKITLEMLNEVPHRYWHEIQLDAGDGKVEEQLEQLAAKREEDVFNIEQQYSEKIAKLTKGDELPPGVIKLVKVYLAIKRKLSVGDKMAGRHGNKGVVSRLLPEEDMPYLEDGTPVDIVLNPLGVPSRMNIGQILEVHLGWAAKALGNQIQAYLDTNWSADVLKDKIKKLFPDHAAVIDKLNPEDTGRFARTLTSGIHLATPVFDGATEHEIKAALKMAGLPVGGQARLIDGKSGEPFDNLVTVGVMYMLKLHHLVDDKIHARSIGPYSLVTQQPLGGKAQFGGQRLGEMEVWAMEAYGAAYALQEFLTVKSDDVLGRTRMYESIVKGEHVLEAGLPESFNVLLKELQALCLDVELIEDPTVPRRATEQAPGIPAGLAALAREVADKMGSAG
;
A
#
# COMPACT_ATOMS: atom_id res chain seq x y z
N GLY A 1 -2.79 13.89 -10.01
CA GLY A 1 -3.28 12.77 -9.18
C GLY A 1 -2.23 11.67 -9.14
N PRO A 2 -2.54 10.49 -8.58
CA PRO A 2 -1.64 9.33 -8.64
C PRO A 2 -1.44 8.89 -10.10
N ALA A 3 -0.23 8.48 -10.46
CA ALA A 3 0.14 7.99 -11.79
C ALA A 3 -0.22 8.97 -12.94
N THR A 4 -0.09 10.28 -12.72
CA THR A 4 -0.28 11.30 -13.74
C THR A 4 0.78 12.38 -13.63
N GLU A 5 1.29 12.86 -14.76
CA GLU A 5 2.29 13.94 -14.84
C GLU A 5 1.81 14.99 -15.84
N THR A 6 1.67 16.24 -15.42
CA THR A 6 1.24 17.37 -16.28
C THR A 6 -0.06 17.15 -17.09
N GLY A 7 -0.94 16.24 -16.64
CA GLY A 7 -2.19 15.89 -17.32
C GLY A 7 -2.10 14.62 -18.17
N GLU A 8 -0.91 14.04 -18.33
CA GLU A 8 -0.68 12.77 -19.02
C GLU A 8 -0.67 11.60 -18.04
N LEU A 9 -0.99 10.40 -18.54
CA LEU A 9 -0.99 9.17 -17.74
C LEU A 9 0.43 8.61 -17.60
N ALA A 10 0.92 8.52 -16.36
CA ALA A 10 2.27 8.08 -16.02
C ALA A 10 2.24 6.89 -15.03
N LEU A 11 1.97 5.69 -15.54
CA LEU A 11 1.84 4.44 -14.76
C LEU A 11 3.17 3.83 -14.28
N GLY A 12 4.28 4.19 -14.90
CA GLY A 12 5.61 3.63 -14.73
C GLY A 12 6.70 4.65 -15.01
N GLN A 13 7.90 4.18 -15.31
CA GLN A 13 9.08 5.03 -15.47
C GLN A 13 9.87 4.62 -16.72
N ASN A 14 10.42 5.62 -17.41
CA ASN A 14 11.33 5.43 -18.52
C ASN A 14 12.72 5.08 -18.00
N VAL A 15 13.27 3.94 -18.41
CA VAL A 15 14.58 3.45 -17.94
C VAL A 15 15.46 3.03 -19.11
N VAL A 16 16.77 3.15 -18.94
CA VAL A 16 17.75 2.72 -19.94
C VAL A 16 17.87 1.20 -19.90
N VAL A 17 17.49 0.54 -21.00
CA VAL A 17 17.51 -0.92 -21.12
C VAL A 17 18.56 -1.38 -22.12
N ALA A 18 19.16 -2.55 -21.86
CA ALA A 18 20.00 -3.26 -22.81
C ALA A 18 19.49 -4.69 -23.03
N PHE A 19 19.45 -5.14 -24.29
CA PHE A 19 19.08 -6.51 -24.64
C PHE A 19 20.32 -7.39 -24.83
N MET A 20 20.76 -8.03 -23.76
CA MET A 20 21.90 -8.95 -23.78
C MET A 20 21.83 -9.97 -22.64
N PRO A 21 22.38 -11.18 -22.78
CA PRO A 21 22.52 -12.09 -21.65
C PRO A 21 23.54 -11.54 -20.64
N TRP A 22 23.28 -11.72 -19.34
CA TRP A 22 24.17 -11.25 -18.29
C TRP A 22 24.33 -12.28 -17.15
N GLY A 23 25.40 -13.07 -17.19
CA GLY A 23 25.77 -14.00 -16.10
C GLY A 23 24.68 -14.99 -15.66
N GLY A 24 23.68 -15.24 -16.52
CA GLY A 24 22.49 -16.03 -16.19
C GLY A 24 21.44 -15.32 -15.31
N TYR A 25 21.67 -14.07 -14.89
CA TYR A 25 20.74 -13.34 -14.02
C TYR A 25 19.44 -12.96 -14.73
N ASN A 26 19.46 -12.83 -16.05
CA ASN A 26 18.27 -12.62 -16.86
C ASN A 26 17.82 -13.89 -17.59
N PHE A 27 18.04 -15.07 -16.99
CA PHE A 27 17.55 -16.33 -17.53
C PHE A 27 16.01 -16.38 -17.56
N GLU A 28 15.46 -17.01 -18.61
CA GLU A 28 14.03 -16.97 -18.97
C GLU A 28 13.51 -15.52 -19.03
N ASP A 29 12.60 -15.18 -18.12
CA ASP A 29 11.94 -13.88 -17.99
C ASP A 29 12.49 -13.08 -16.81
N SER A 30 13.63 -13.47 -16.25
CA SER A 30 14.24 -12.74 -15.15
C SER A 30 14.75 -11.38 -15.60
N ILE A 31 14.63 -10.38 -14.73
CA ILE A 31 15.05 -9.00 -14.98
C ILE A 31 16.19 -8.65 -14.03
N LEU A 32 17.28 -8.17 -14.60
CA LEU A 32 18.42 -7.64 -13.86
C LEU A 32 18.30 -6.12 -13.75
N ILE A 33 18.50 -5.58 -12.54
CA ILE A 33 18.25 -4.17 -12.26
C ILE A 33 19.45 -3.53 -11.60
N ASN A 34 19.76 -2.30 -12.02
CA ASN A 34 20.76 -1.44 -11.41
C ASN A 34 20.28 -0.94 -10.04
N GLU A 35 21.11 -1.08 -9.02
CA GLU A 35 20.87 -0.58 -7.66
C GLU A 35 20.59 0.94 -7.64
N LYS A 36 21.11 1.69 -8.61
CA LYS A 36 20.82 3.12 -8.83
C LYS A 36 19.32 3.41 -8.83
N LEU A 37 18.50 2.57 -9.47
CA LEU A 37 17.04 2.75 -9.51
C LEU A 37 16.39 2.62 -8.12
N VAL A 38 16.98 1.79 -7.25
CA VAL A 38 16.52 1.61 -5.86
C VAL A 38 17.00 2.76 -4.97
N LYS A 39 18.23 3.24 -5.18
CA LYS A 39 18.77 4.42 -4.48
C LYS A 39 17.97 5.68 -4.78
N ASN A 40 17.56 5.86 -6.04
CA ASN A 40 16.77 7.00 -6.49
C ASN A 40 15.26 6.86 -6.25
N ASP A 41 14.81 5.79 -5.56
CA ASP A 41 13.39 5.53 -5.27
C ASP A 41 12.46 5.51 -6.50
N VAL A 42 12.98 5.15 -7.69
CA VAL A 42 12.26 5.25 -8.98
C VAL A 42 11.01 4.37 -9.02
N PHE A 43 11.11 3.15 -8.48
CA PHE A 43 10.01 2.17 -8.43
C PHE A 43 9.50 1.95 -7.00
N THR A 44 9.62 2.96 -6.14
CA THR A 44 9.11 2.89 -4.78
C THR A 44 7.63 3.27 -4.73
N SER A 45 6.80 2.39 -4.18
CA SER A 45 5.35 2.59 -4.06
C SER A 45 4.96 2.89 -2.61
N ILE A 46 3.93 3.73 -2.44
CA ILE A 46 3.31 3.99 -1.13
C ILE A 46 2.04 3.14 -1.06
N HIS A 47 2.00 2.25 -0.09
CA HIS A 47 0.84 1.41 0.22
C HIS A 47 0.20 1.95 1.49
N ILE A 48 -1.12 2.13 1.47
CA ILE A 48 -1.87 2.50 2.66
C ILE A 48 -2.69 1.28 3.05
N GLU A 49 -2.33 0.65 4.16
CA GLU A 49 -3.04 -0.49 4.72
C GLU A 49 -3.92 -0.04 5.88
N GLU A 50 -5.12 -0.59 5.95
CA GLU A 50 -6.08 -0.35 7.03
C GLU A 50 -6.09 -1.56 7.96
N PHE A 51 -5.83 -1.33 9.24
CA PHE A 51 -5.94 -2.32 10.29
C PHE A 51 -7.12 -1.97 11.20
N GLU A 52 -7.97 -2.95 11.50
CA GLU A 52 -9.14 -2.76 12.35
C GLU A 52 -9.05 -3.55 13.66
N CYS A 53 -9.40 -2.89 14.77
CA CYS A 53 -9.55 -3.49 16.08
C CYS A 53 -11.00 -3.33 16.54
N VAL A 54 -11.66 -4.46 16.83
CA VAL A 54 -13.06 -4.50 17.27
C VAL A 54 -13.11 -4.86 18.75
N ALA A 55 -13.75 -4.01 19.55
CA ALA A 55 -14.10 -4.30 20.93
C ALA A 55 -15.56 -4.73 21.03
N ARG A 56 -15.79 -5.93 21.56
CA ARG A 56 -17.12 -6.56 21.62
C ARG A 56 -17.62 -6.71 23.05
N ASP A 57 -18.94 -6.71 23.20
CA ASP A 57 -19.60 -7.16 24.41
C ASP A 57 -19.68 -8.69 24.39
N THR A 58 -18.94 -9.35 25.28
CA THR A 58 -18.92 -10.81 25.38
C THR A 58 -19.76 -11.26 26.56
N LYS A 59 -20.13 -12.54 26.59
CA LYS A 59 -20.89 -13.11 27.73
C LYS A 59 -20.14 -13.01 29.07
N LEU A 60 -18.81 -12.93 29.03
CA LEU A 60 -17.95 -12.85 30.21
C LEU A 60 -17.71 -11.41 30.67
N GLY A 61 -18.07 -10.42 29.84
CA GLY A 61 -17.83 -9.01 30.09
C GLY A 61 -17.51 -8.25 28.81
N LYS A 62 -17.38 -6.93 28.94
CA LYS A 62 -17.05 -6.04 27.83
C LYS A 62 -15.56 -6.10 27.55
N GLU A 63 -15.18 -6.22 26.29
CA GLU A 63 -13.80 -5.96 25.88
C GLU A 63 -13.52 -4.46 25.95
N GLU A 64 -12.35 -4.11 26.45
CA GLU A 64 -11.94 -2.73 26.63
C GLU A 64 -10.69 -2.42 25.81
N ILE A 65 -10.64 -1.19 25.28
CA ILE A 65 -9.46 -0.65 24.61
C ILE A 65 -8.76 0.22 25.65
N THR A 66 -7.54 -0.17 26.03
CA THR A 66 -6.78 0.46 27.11
C THR A 66 -5.29 0.26 26.91
N ARG A 67 -4.50 1.16 27.50
CA ARG A 67 -3.04 1.04 27.60
C ARG A 67 -2.58 0.03 28.66
N ASP A 68 -3.44 -0.32 29.62
CA ASP A 68 -3.13 -1.28 30.69
C ASP A 68 -3.26 -2.73 30.18
N ILE A 69 -2.18 -3.25 29.60
CA ILE A 69 -2.13 -4.57 28.98
C ILE A 69 -1.29 -5.52 29.84
N PRO A 70 -1.80 -6.70 30.23
CA PRO A 70 -1.07 -7.62 31.08
C PRO A 70 0.19 -8.16 30.38
N ASN A 71 1.29 -8.30 31.14
CA ASN A 71 2.56 -8.89 30.69
C ASN A 71 3.26 -8.15 29.53
N VAL A 72 2.97 -6.86 29.33
CA VAL A 72 3.63 -6.02 28.33
C VAL A 72 4.53 -4.99 29.02
N GLY A 73 5.79 -4.90 28.59
CA GLY A 73 6.76 -3.94 29.14
C GLY A 73 6.50 -2.49 28.68
N GLU A 74 6.98 -1.50 29.44
CA GLU A 74 6.77 -0.08 29.14
C GLU A 74 7.30 0.35 27.76
N GLU A 75 8.35 -0.31 27.25
CA GLU A 75 8.93 -0.04 25.93
C GLU A 75 7.91 -0.27 24.80
N ALA A 76 7.10 -1.33 24.89
CA ALA A 76 6.07 -1.63 23.91
C ALA A 76 4.83 -0.72 24.04
N LEU A 77 4.66 -0.05 25.18
CA LEU A 77 3.58 0.90 25.44
C LEU A 77 3.97 2.36 25.14
N LYS A 78 5.22 2.60 24.69
CA LYS A 78 5.76 3.94 24.48
C LYS A 78 4.98 4.75 23.44
N ASP A 79 4.55 4.11 22.37
CA ASP A 79 3.85 4.77 21.26
C ASP A 79 2.32 4.76 21.41
N LEU A 80 1.79 4.14 22.48
CA LEU A 80 0.37 4.17 22.82
C LEU A 80 0.02 5.40 23.66
N ASP A 81 -1.09 6.03 23.32
CA ASP A 81 -1.69 7.09 24.14
C ASP A 81 -2.40 6.52 25.39
N GLU A 82 -2.94 7.40 26.23
CA GLU A 82 -3.65 7.02 27.46
C GLU A 82 -4.90 6.16 27.17
N SER A 83 -5.49 6.28 25.99
CA SER A 83 -6.62 5.45 25.53
C SER A 83 -6.17 4.10 24.95
N GLY A 84 -4.87 3.82 24.86
CA GLY A 84 -4.33 2.58 24.29
C GLY A 84 -4.29 2.55 22.76
N ILE A 85 -4.31 3.70 22.09
CA ILE A 85 -4.24 3.81 20.63
C ILE A 85 -2.87 4.38 20.23
N VAL A 86 -2.29 3.86 19.16
CA VAL A 86 -1.00 4.35 18.65
C VAL A 86 -1.08 5.82 18.21
N ARG A 87 -0.03 6.59 18.54
CA ARG A 87 0.08 7.99 18.11
C ARG A 87 0.27 8.12 16.59
N ILE A 88 -0.30 9.18 16.02
CA ILE A 88 -0.11 9.52 14.59
C ILE A 88 1.35 9.97 14.40
N GLY A 89 1.99 9.50 13.33
CA GLY A 89 3.41 9.75 13.04
C GLY A 89 4.38 8.80 13.75
N ALA A 90 3.90 7.77 14.45
CA ALA A 90 4.78 6.70 14.95
C ALA A 90 5.29 5.83 13.79
N GLU A 91 6.59 5.54 13.80
CA GLU A 91 7.19 4.49 12.98
C GLU A 91 7.01 3.16 13.71
N VAL A 92 6.29 2.23 13.10
CA VAL A 92 5.97 0.93 13.71
C VAL A 92 6.56 -0.21 12.89
N LYS A 93 6.93 -1.27 13.59
CA LYS A 93 7.50 -2.51 13.07
C LYS A 93 6.65 -3.70 13.48
N ALA A 94 6.91 -4.84 12.85
CA ALA A 94 6.26 -6.10 13.18
C ALA A 94 6.29 -6.39 14.69
N GLY A 95 5.11 -6.67 15.27
CA GLY A 95 4.94 -6.98 16.69
C GLY A 95 4.55 -5.79 17.58
N ASP A 96 4.76 -4.56 17.11
CA ASP A 96 4.35 -3.35 17.82
C ASP A 96 2.82 -3.28 17.95
N ILE A 97 2.35 -2.72 19.07
CA ILE A 97 0.93 -2.64 19.39
C ILE A 97 0.35 -1.39 18.72
N LEU A 98 -0.64 -1.57 17.85
CA LEU A 98 -1.39 -0.48 17.23
C LEU A 98 -2.56 -0.03 18.12
N VAL A 99 -3.26 -1.01 18.71
CA VAL A 99 -4.41 -0.78 19.58
C VAL A 99 -4.37 -1.80 20.70
N GLY A 100 -4.21 -1.33 21.94
CA GLY A 100 -4.29 -2.13 23.15
C GLY A 100 -5.71 -2.61 23.38
N LYS A 101 -5.91 -3.93 23.45
CA LYS A 101 -7.23 -4.52 23.71
C LYS A 101 -7.12 -5.64 24.72
N ILE A 102 -8.00 -5.59 25.72
CA ILE A 102 -8.14 -6.62 26.75
C ILE A 102 -9.48 -7.31 26.64
N THR A 103 -9.47 -8.64 26.77
CA THR A 103 -10.68 -9.47 26.81
C THR A 103 -10.81 -10.11 28.19
N PRO A 104 -11.96 -9.98 28.88
CA PRO A 104 -12.22 -10.69 30.12
C PRO A 104 -12.10 -12.20 29.91
N LYS A 105 -11.34 -12.86 30.79
CA LYS A 105 -11.10 -14.30 30.75
C LYS A 105 -11.86 -14.94 31.92
N GLY A 106 -12.57 -16.03 31.65
CA GLY A 106 -13.18 -16.83 32.71
C GLY A 106 -12.12 -17.51 33.59
N GLU A 107 -12.51 -17.90 34.80
CA GLU A 107 -11.64 -18.65 35.71
C GLU A 107 -11.16 -19.96 35.06
N THR A 108 -9.87 -20.03 34.75
CA THR A 108 -9.23 -21.27 34.26
C THR A 108 -8.66 -22.04 35.44
N GLN A 109 -9.00 -23.32 35.56
CA GLN A 109 -8.34 -24.22 36.49
C GLN A 109 -6.88 -24.42 36.05
N LEU A 110 -5.96 -23.85 36.82
CA LEU A 110 -4.53 -23.99 36.59
C LEU A 110 -4.04 -25.37 37.00
N SER A 111 -3.03 -25.86 36.30
CA SER A 111 -2.30 -27.08 36.68
C SER A 111 -1.61 -26.92 38.05
N PRO A 112 -1.33 -28.01 38.79
CA PRO A 112 -0.57 -27.94 40.04
C PRO A 112 0.76 -27.21 39.92
N GLU A 113 1.46 -27.40 38.79
CA GLU A 113 2.75 -26.79 38.48
C GLU A 113 2.62 -25.27 38.30
N GLU A 114 1.63 -24.80 37.54
CA GLU A 114 1.34 -23.37 37.37
C GLU A 114 0.89 -22.71 38.68
N LYS A 115 0.11 -23.42 39.50
CA LYS A 115 -0.29 -22.96 40.84
C LYS A 115 0.92 -22.77 41.73
N LEU A 116 1.85 -23.72 41.72
CA LEU A 116 3.09 -23.64 42.48
C LEU A 116 3.97 -22.47 42.01
N LEU A 117 4.16 -22.31 40.70
CA LEU A 117 4.93 -21.20 40.14
C LEU A 117 4.36 -19.84 40.56
N ARG A 118 3.04 -19.66 40.46
CA ARG A 118 2.39 -18.42 40.91
C ARG A 118 2.49 -18.20 42.40
N ALA A 119 2.43 -19.26 43.21
CA ALA A 119 2.64 -19.17 44.65
C ALA A 119 4.08 -18.73 45.00
N ILE A 120 5.07 -19.19 44.21
CA ILE A 120 6.49 -18.80 44.39
C ILE A 120 6.73 -17.35 43.98
N PHE A 121 6.24 -16.93 42.81
CA PHE A 121 6.49 -15.58 42.27
C PHE A 121 5.49 -14.52 42.76
N GLY A 122 4.43 -14.92 43.47
CA GLY A 122 3.39 -14.01 43.96
C GLY A 122 2.54 -13.38 42.85
N GLU A 123 2.63 -13.88 41.63
CA GLU A 123 1.88 -13.38 40.48
C GLU A 123 0.40 -13.78 40.60
N ARG A 124 -0.48 -12.77 40.70
CA ARG A 124 -1.92 -13.00 40.64
C ARG A 124 -2.33 -13.40 39.22
N ALA A 125 -3.34 -14.25 39.12
CA ALA A 125 -3.96 -14.53 37.83
C ALA A 125 -4.52 -13.22 37.25
N GLY A 126 -4.07 -12.83 36.06
CA GLY A 126 -4.77 -11.81 35.30
C GLY A 126 -6.14 -12.34 34.90
N ASP A 127 -7.21 -11.64 35.32
CA ASP A 127 -8.60 -11.92 34.91
C ASP A 127 -8.88 -11.48 33.46
N VAL A 128 -7.87 -10.90 32.80
CA VAL A 128 -7.93 -10.38 31.45
C VAL A 128 -6.84 -10.98 30.58
N ARG A 129 -7.13 -11.13 29.28
CA ARG A 129 -6.21 -11.62 28.26
C ARG A 129 -5.89 -10.49 27.27
N ASP A 130 -4.62 -10.38 26.89
CA ASP A 130 -4.18 -9.54 25.77
C ASP A 130 -4.76 -10.08 24.44
N THR A 131 -5.59 -9.27 23.80
CA THR A 131 -6.15 -9.48 22.45
C THR A 131 -5.91 -8.26 21.56
N SER A 132 -4.84 -7.51 21.86
CA SER A 132 -4.45 -6.28 21.18
C SER A 132 -4.16 -6.48 19.70
N LEU A 133 -4.43 -5.43 18.92
CA LEU A 133 -4.05 -5.37 17.52
C LEU A 133 -2.56 -5.06 17.41
N ARG A 134 -1.80 -5.94 16.76
CA ARG A 134 -0.37 -5.80 16.52
C ARG A 134 -0.06 -5.71 15.03
N VAL A 135 1.02 -5.01 14.69
CA VAL A 135 1.51 -4.93 13.32
C VAL A 135 1.91 -6.34 12.84
N PRO A 136 1.39 -6.80 11.67
CA PRO A 136 1.76 -8.10 11.14
C PRO A 136 3.25 -8.24 10.83
N PRO A 137 3.80 -9.48 10.85
CA PRO A 137 5.16 -9.74 10.41
C PRO A 137 5.42 -9.23 8.98
N GLY A 138 6.59 -8.60 8.77
CA GLY A 138 7.02 -8.08 7.47
C GLY A 138 6.48 -6.69 7.13
N VAL A 139 5.59 -6.12 7.94
CA VAL A 139 5.07 -4.76 7.74
C VAL A 139 5.88 -3.76 8.55
N VAL A 140 6.38 -2.72 7.89
CA VAL A 140 7.07 -1.57 8.50
C VAL A 140 6.54 -0.30 7.86
N GLY A 141 6.09 0.65 8.66
CA GLY A 141 5.47 1.86 8.12
C GLY A 141 5.25 2.94 9.16
N VAL A 142 4.63 4.03 8.72
CA VAL A 142 4.28 5.18 9.55
C VAL A 142 2.77 5.24 9.71
N VAL A 143 2.30 5.41 10.95
CA VAL A 143 0.89 5.62 11.23
C VAL A 143 0.47 6.99 10.70
N ILE A 144 -0.41 7.03 9.69
CA ILE A 144 -0.87 8.29 9.08
C ILE A 144 -2.19 8.79 9.69
N GLY A 145 -2.95 7.91 10.32
CA GLY A 145 -4.22 8.28 10.94
C GLY A 145 -4.82 7.14 11.74
N ALA A 146 -5.63 7.50 12.72
CA ALA A 146 -6.46 6.58 13.47
C ALA A 146 -7.88 7.15 13.55
N ARG A 147 -8.89 6.33 13.29
CA ARG A 147 -10.31 6.69 13.42
C ARG A 147 -10.96 5.80 14.46
N VAL A 148 -11.71 6.41 15.37
CA VAL A 148 -12.43 5.71 16.43
C VAL A 148 -13.91 5.87 16.17
N PHE A 149 -14.61 4.74 16.03
CA PHE A 149 -16.06 4.68 15.90
C PHE A 149 -16.62 4.12 17.21
N ALA A 150 -17.55 4.84 17.80
CA ALA A 150 -18.17 4.46 19.07
C ALA A 150 -19.68 4.32 18.90
N ARG A 151 -20.26 3.25 19.47
CA ARG A 151 -21.70 3.05 19.44
C ARG A 151 -22.42 4.16 20.20
N LYS A 152 -23.52 4.65 19.62
CA LYS A 152 -24.45 5.60 20.25
C LYS A 152 -24.86 5.15 21.67
N GLY A 153 -24.57 6.00 22.66
CA GLY A 153 -24.89 5.76 24.07
C GLY A 153 -23.74 5.20 24.92
N THR A 154 -22.57 4.95 24.33
CA THR A 154 -21.34 4.65 25.07
C THR A 154 -20.60 5.96 25.37
N GLU A 155 -19.96 6.07 26.53
CA GLU A 155 -19.07 7.21 26.81
C GLU A 155 -17.93 7.22 25.80
N LYS A 156 -17.63 8.42 25.27
CA LYS A 156 -16.53 8.62 24.33
C LYS A 156 -15.24 8.77 25.14
N ASP A 157 -14.17 8.09 24.69
CA ASP A 157 -12.85 8.28 25.30
C ASP A 157 -12.34 9.70 25.00
N GLU A 158 -11.40 10.18 25.82
CA GLU A 158 -10.73 11.46 25.62
C GLU A 158 -10.13 11.59 24.22
N ARG A 159 -9.55 10.51 23.69
CA ARG A 159 -9.00 10.47 22.32
C ARG A 159 -10.08 10.61 21.25
N ALA A 160 -11.21 9.93 21.41
CA ALA A 160 -12.31 10.00 20.46
C ALA A 160 -12.91 11.41 20.42
N GLN A 161 -13.04 12.04 21.59
CA GLN A 161 -13.52 13.41 21.70
C GLN A 161 -12.52 14.41 21.10
N ALA A 162 -11.22 14.25 21.38
CA ALA A 162 -10.18 15.10 20.79
C ALA A 162 -10.13 15.01 19.26
N ILE A 163 -10.31 13.82 18.67
CA ILE A 163 -10.35 13.64 17.22
C ILE A 163 -11.59 14.33 16.63
N GLU A 164 -12.77 14.15 17.24
CA GLU A 164 -14.01 14.76 16.79
C GLU A 164 -13.97 16.30 16.87
N ASP A 165 -13.43 16.84 17.95
CA ASP A 165 -13.26 18.28 18.13
C ASP A 165 -12.28 18.86 17.11
N ALA A 166 -11.16 18.18 16.85
CA ALA A 166 -10.19 18.59 15.82
C ALA A 166 -10.79 18.54 14.40
N GLU A 167 -11.53 17.49 14.06
CA GLU A 167 -12.21 17.38 12.76
C GLU A 167 -13.29 18.47 12.61
N LYS A 168 -14.03 18.77 13.68
CA LYS A 168 -15.03 19.84 13.70
C LYS A 168 -14.40 21.22 13.53
N GLU A 169 -13.28 21.50 14.20
CA GLU A 169 -12.55 22.75 14.04
C GLU A 169 -12.05 22.93 12.61
N LEU A 170 -11.50 21.87 12.01
CA LEU A 170 -11.05 21.87 10.62
C LEU A 170 -12.20 22.11 9.64
N LEU A 171 -13.37 21.51 9.87
CA LEU A 171 -14.57 21.78 9.08
C LEU A 171 -15.05 23.23 9.21
N LEU A 172 -14.99 23.81 10.41
CA LEU A 172 -15.35 25.22 10.63
C LEU A 172 -14.37 26.18 9.95
N LEU A 173 -13.07 25.85 9.95
CA LEU A 173 -12.05 26.61 9.23
C LEU A 173 -12.29 26.58 7.72
N ASN A 174 -12.43 25.37 7.15
CA ASN A 174 -12.72 25.18 5.72
C ASN A 174 -14.01 25.90 5.30
N LYS A 175 -15.06 25.84 6.14
CA LYS A 175 -16.30 26.61 5.91
C LYS A 175 -16.01 28.10 5.79
N ARG A 176 -15.24 28.68 6.72
CA ARG A 176 -14.91 30.11 6.70
C ARG A 176 -14.11 30.49 5.46
N ASP A 177 -13.12 29.68 5.09
CA ASP A 177 -12.27 29.93 3.93
C ASP A 177 -13.06 29.82 2.62
N GLU A 178 -13.92 28.81 2.49
CA GLU A 178 -14.76 28.62 1.31
C GLU A 178 -15.77 29.76 1.14
N VAL A 179 -16.45 30.15 2.22
CA VAL A 179 -17.35 31.32 2.23
C VAL A 179 -16.60 32.60 1.87
N LYS A 180 -15.37 32.77 2.36
CA LYS A 180 -14.53 33.93 2.07
C LYS A 180 -14.13 33.97 0.59
N ILE A 181 -13.58 32.88 0.04
CA ILE A 181 -13.13 32.79 -1.35
C ILE A 181 -14.28 33.05 -2.31
N ILE A 182 -15.44 32.43 -2.06
CA ILE A 182 -16.63 32.59 -2.91
C ILE A 182 -17.17 34.01 -2.80
N SER A 183 -17.27 34.57 -1.59
CA SER A 183 -17.68 35.96 -1.40
C SER A 183 -16.73 36.93 -2.11
N GLU A 184 -15.41 36.76 -2.00
CA GLU A 184 -14.41 37.57 -2.70
C GLU A 184 -14.51 37.44 -4.23
N ALA A 185 -14.77 36.24 -4.77
CA ALA A 185 -14.98 36.05 -6.20
C ALA A 185 -16.22 36.81 -6.73
N TYR A 186 -17.32 36.79 -5.96
CA TYR A 186 -18.51 37.58 -6.28
C TYR A 186 -18.26 39.09 -6.16
N TYR A 187 -17.57 39.53 -5.11
CA TYR A 187 -17.20 40.94 -4.97
C TYR A 187 -16.27 41.40 -6.09
N ASN A 188 -15.31 40.59 -6.53
CA ASN A 188 -14.46 40.96 -7.67
C ASN A 188 -15.27 41.15 -8.96
N LYS A 189 -16.27 40.29 -9.24
CA LYS A 189 -17.19 40.48 -10.36
C LYS A 189 -18.03 41.76 -10.22
N MET A 190 -18.56 42.03 -9.03
CA MET A 190 -19.30 43.27 -8.76
C MET A 190 -18.41 44.51 -8.93
N ARG A 191 -17.14 44.42 -8.50
CA ARG A 191 -16.14 45.48 -8.65
C ARG A 191 -15.88 45.81 -10.12
N GLU A 192 -15.71 44.80 -10.98
CA GLU A 192 -15.55 45.01 -12.43
C GLU A 192 -16.75 45.71 -13.07
N LEU A 193 -17.97 45.42 -12.59
CA LEU A 193 -19.19 46.04 -13.09
C LEU A 193 -19.40 47.47 -12.58
N LEU A 194 -18.93 47.78 -11.38
CA LEU A 194 -19.11 49.09 -10.72
C LEU A 194 -18.02 50.11 -11.08
N VAL A 195 -16.78 49.67 -11.30
CA VAL A 195 -15.65 50.57 -11.58
C VAL A 195 -15.84 51.29 -12.92
N GLY A 196 -15.79 52.63 -12.89
CA GLY A 196 -15.95 53.49 -14.07
C GLY A 196 -17.39 53.89 -14.40
N LYS A 197 -18.39 53.42 -13.64
CA LYS A 197 -19.79 53.84 -13.74
C LYS A 197 -20.07 55.07 -12.87
N THR A 198 -21.16 55.78 -13.19
CA THR A 198 -21.57 57.02 -12.50
C THR A 198 -22.79 56.76 -11.61
N THR A 199 -22.79 57.28 -10.38
CA THR A 199 -23.88 57.09 -9.42
C THR A 199 -25.08 58.01 -9.70
N ALA A 200 -26.30 57.44 -9.76
CA ALA A 200 -27.54 58.20 -9.95
C ALA A 200 -28.07 58.82 -8.64
N SER A 201 -27.83 58.13 -7.52
CA SER A 201 -28.28 58.54 -6.19
C SER A 201 -27.14 58.45 -5.17
N ARG A 202 -27.33 59.09 -4.01
CA ARG A 202 -26.38 59.02 -2.91
C ARG A 202 -26.56 57.68 -2.19
N LEU A 203 -25.47 56.94 -1.97
CA LEU A 203 -25.49 55.75 -1.11
C LEU A 203 -25.30 56.20 0.34
N VAL A 204 -26.14 55.72 1.25
CA VAL A 204 -26.13 56.10 2.67
C VAL A 204 -26.08 54.83 3.52
N ASP A 205 -25.22 54.81 4.53
CA ASP A 205 -25.14 53.75 5.55
C ASP A 205 -26.39 53.75 6.46
N ASP A 206 -26.63 52.65 7.19
CA ASP A 206 -27.71 52.49 8.19
C ASP A 206 -27.68 53.60 9.27
N LYS A 207 -26.52 54.25 9.44
CA LYS A 207 -26.27 55.37 10.38
C LYS A 207 -26.39 56.76 9.77
N GLY A 208 -26.86 56.87 8.52
CA GLY A 208 -27.06 58.15 7.83
C GLY A 208 -25.78 58.79 7.27
N LYS A 209 -24.64 58.07 7.25
CA LYS A 209 -23.38 58.55 6.67
C LYS A 209 -23.38 58.31 5.16
N VAL A 210 -23.08 59.35 4.36
CA VAL A 210 -22.98 59.23 2.90
C VAL A 210 -21.73 58.41 2.56
N LEU A 211 -21.91 57.28 1.89
CA LEU A 211 -20.85 56.36 1.45
C LEU A 211 -20.41 56.66 0.00
N LEU A 212 -21.34 57.07 -0.87
CA LEU A 212 -21.04 57.55 -2.23
C LEU A 212 -21.88 58.79 -2.55
N PRO A 213 -21.27 59.91 -3.01
CA PRO A 213 -21.98 61.09 -3.47
C PRO A 213 -22.66 60.87 -4.84
N LYS A 214 -23.64 61.71 -5.15
CA LYS A 214 -24.42 61.66 -6.40
C LYS A 214 -23.62 62.25 -7.57
N GLY A 215 -23.59 61.55 -8.70
CA GLY A 215 -23.03 62.04 -9.97
C GLY A 215 -21.51 61.91 -10.10
N GLU A 216 -20.85 61.17 -9.19
CA GLU A 216 -19.41 60.90 -9.28
C GLU A 216 -19.13 59.55 -9.95
N LYS A 217 -17.97 59.45 -10.61
CA LYS A 217 -17.48 58.20 -11.16
C LYS A 217 -16.91 57.34 -10.04
N ILE A 218 -17.34 56.09 -9.98
CA ILE A 218 -16.86 55.12 -8.99
C ILE A 218 -15.40 54.77 -9.31
N THR A 219 -14.50 55.23 -8.44
CA THR A 219 -13.08 54.86 -8.45
C THR A 219 -12.82 53.67 -7.53
N LEU A 220 -11.70 52.96 -7.76
CA LEU A 220 -11.29 51.80 -6.95
C LEU A 220 -11.11 52.14 -5.46
N GLU A 221 -10.62 53.34 -5.16
CA GLU A 221 -10.41 53.82 -3.79
C GLU A 221 -11.74 54.09 -3.08
N MET A 222 -12.67 54.76 -3.76
CA MET A 222 -14.01 55.05 -3.20
C MET A 222 -14.80 53.77 -2.96
N LEU A 223 -14.71 52.77 -3.85
CA LEU A 223 -15.44 51.52 -3.69
C LEU A 223 -14.91 50.65 -2.54
N ASN A 224 -13.60 50.73 -2.24
CA ASN A 224 -13.00 49.99 -1.12
C ASN A 224 -13.39 50.55 0.26
N GLU A 225 -13.79 51.82 0.35
CA GLU A 225 -14.32 52.41 1.60
C GLU A 225 -15.77 51.99 1.89
N VAL A 226 -16.51 51.56 0.85
CA VAL A 226 -17.90 51.10 0.98
C VAL A 226 -17.92 49.64 1.45
N PRO A 227 -18.58 49.32 2.58
CA PRO A 227 -18.75 47.93 2.99
C PRO A 227 -19.45 47.11 1.90
N HIS A 228 -18.92 45.92 1.62
CA HIS A 228 -19.39 45.08 0.51
C HIS A 228 -20.89 44.72 0.58
N ARG A 229 -21.51 44.83 1.75
CA ARG A 229 -22.94 44.65 1.94
C ARG A 229 -23.76 45.63 1.09
N TYR A 230 -23.31 46.86 0.90
CA TYR A 230 -24.09 47.90 0.22
C TYR A 230 -23.86 47.96 -1.30
N TRP A 231 -23.01 47.09 -1.86
CA TRP A 231 -22.64 47.15 -3.28
C TRP A 231 -23.80 46.83 -4.23
N HIS A 232 -24.78 46.05 -3.77
CA HIS A 232 -25.99 45.72 -4.53
C HIS A 232 -27.05 46.84 -4.49
N GLU A 233 -26.90 47.82 -3.59
CA GLU A 233 -27.82 48.96 -3.43
C GLU A 233 -27.35 50.21 -4.21
N ILE A 234 -26.24 50.11 -4.94
CA ILE A 234 -25.68 51.21 -5.73
C ILE A 234 -26.54 51.42 -6.98
N GLN A 235 -27.21 52.57 -7.07
CA GLN A 235 -27.98 52.96 -8.25
C GLN A 235 -27.10 53.72 -9.26
N LEU A 236 -27.17 53.31 -10.52
CA LEU A 236 -26.39 53.82 -11.65
C LEU A 236 -27.26 54.70 -12.57
N ASP A 237 -26.60 55.55 -13.37
CA ASP A 237 -27.29 56.52 -14.24
C ASP A 237 -28.15 55.85 -15.35
N ALA A 238 -29.11 56.61 -15.89
CA ALA A 238 -30.30 56.16 -16.66
C ALA A 238 -30.10 55.31 -17.95
N GLY A 239 -28.89 54.82 -18.23
CA GLY A 239 -28.57 53.88 -19.32
C GLY A 239 -28.12 52.48 -18.88
N ASP A 240 -27.93 52.25 -17.58
CA ASP A 240 -27.25 51.05 -17.04
C ASP A 240 -28.17 50.12 -16.20
N GLY A 241 -29.50 50.19 -16.36
CA GLY A 241 -30.45 49.34 -15.60
C GLY A 241 -30.24 47.81 -15.74
N LYS A 242 -29.56 47.36 -16.80
CA LYS A 242 -29.12 45.95 -16.93
C LYS A 242 -28.01 45.57 -15.95
N VAL A 243 -27.15 46.52 -15.59
CA VAL A 243 -26.05 46.31 -14.64
C VAL A 243 -26.62 46.23 -13.22
N GLU A 244 -27.63 47.03 -12.90
CA GLU A 244 -28.35 46.96 -11.62
C GLU A 244 -29.02 45.60 -11.44
N GLU A 245 -29.75 45.11 -12.45
CA GLU A 245 -30.35 43.78 -12.43
C GLU A 245 -29.30 42.67 -12.28
N GLN A 246 -28.14 42.82 -12.93
CA GLN A 246 -27.01 41.89 -12.79
C GLN A 246 -26.40 41.93 -11.38
N LEU A 247 -26.29 43.10 -10.74
CA LEU A 247 -25.78 43.23 -9.37
C LEU A 247 -26.72 42.57 -8.36
N GLU A 248 -28.03 42.76 -8.52
CA GLU A 248 -29.06 42.11 -7.68
C GLU A 248 -29.04 40.58 -7.87
N GLN A 249 -28.95 40.10 -9.11
CA GLN A 249 -28.80 38.67 -9.40
C GLN A 249 -27.51 38.07 -8.83
N LEU A 250 -26.39 38.80 -8.88
CA LEU A 250 -25.12 38.35 -8.30
C LEU A 250 -25.17 38.33 -6.77
N ALA A 251 -25.85 39.29 -6.13
CA ALA A 251 -26.04 39.32 -4.69
C ALA A 251 -26.93 38.16 -4.22
N ALA A 252 -28.05 37.92 -4.91
CA ALA A 252 -28.95 36.81 -4.63
C ALA A 252 -28.25 35.45 -4.79
N LYS A 253 -27.50 35.25 -5.89
CA LYS A 253 -26.71 34.02 -6.09
C LYS A 253 -25.64 33.82 -5.02
N ARG A 254 -24.98 34.90 -4.59
CA ARG A 254 -23.99 34.83 -3.50
C ARG A 254 -24.63 34.42 -2.18
N GLU A 255 -25.82 34.93 -1.85
CA GLU A 255 -26.55 34.51 -0.66
C GLU A 255 -26.99 33.04 -0.73
N GLU A 256 -27.48 32.59 -1.89
CA GLU A 256 -27.84 31.20 -2.14
C GLU A 256 -26.63 30.26 -2.01
N ASP A 257 -25.50 30.60 -2.65
CA ASP A 257 -24.27 29.80 -2.58
C ASP A 257 -23.72 29.74 -1.16
N VAL A 258 -23.68 30.88 -0.45
CA VAL A 258 -23.24 30.90 0.95
C VAL A 258 -24.17 30.03 1.80
N PHE A 259 -25.48 30.18 1.67
CA PHE A 259 -26.45 29.35 2.39
C PHE A 259 -26.25 27.85 2.11
N ASN A 260 -26.07 27.47 0.85
CA ASN A 260 -25.80 26.09 0.44
C ASN A 260 -24.53 25.54 1.10
N ILE A 261 -23.45 26.34 1.13
CA ILE A 261 -22.20 25.97 1.81
C ILE A 261 -22.44 25.81 3.31
N GLU A 262 -23.09 26.78 3.96
CA GLU A 262 -23.40 26.70 5.39
C GLU A 262 -24.20 25.46 5.74
N GLN A 263 -25.22 25.15 4.93
CA GLN A 263 -26.05 23.97 5.09
C GLN A 263 -25.22 22.69 4.92
N GLN A 264 -24.42 22.57 3.86
CA GLN A 264 -23.56 21.41 3.62
C GLN A 264 -22.58 21.16 4.78
N TYR A 265 -21.94 22.20 5.31
CA TYR A 265 -21.04 22.07 6.46
C TYR A 265 -21.80 21.75 7.75
N SER A 266 -22.99 22.33 7.95
CA SER A 266 -23.84 21.99 9.11
C SER A 266 -24.26 20.51 9.08
N GLU A 267 -24.59 19.97 7.91
CA GLU A 267 -24.92 18.56 7.72
C GLU A 267 -23.69 17.66 7.94
N LYS A 268 -22.50 18.07 7.48
CA LYS A 268 -21.24 17.35 7.74
C LYS A 268 -20.93 17.29 9.24
N ILE A 269 -21.06 18.42 9.96
CA ILE A 269 -20.85 18.49 11.41
C ILE A 269 -21.90 17.66 12.16
N ALA A 270 -23.17 17.72 11.73
CA ALA A 270 -24.24 16.91 12.31
C ALA A 270 -24.01 15.42 12.11
N LYS A 271 -23.51 14.99 10.95
CA LYS A 271 -23.12 13.60 10.68
C LYS A 271 -21.95 13.16 11.56
N LEU A 272 -20.95 14.02 11.75
CA LEU A 272 -19.81 13.72 12.62
C LEU A 272 -20.23 13.54 14.09
N THR A 273 -21.16 14.38 14.57
CA THR A 273 -21.66 14.31 15.95
C THR A 273 -22.62 13.13 16.16
N LYS A 274 -23.29 12.68 15.09
CA LYS A 274 -24.20 11.55 15.12
C LYS A 274 -23.39 10.26 15.24
N GLY A 275 -23.38 9.65 16.43
CA GLY A 275 -22.66 8.41 16.68
C GLY A 275 -22.97 7.30 15.68
N ASP A 276 -21.98 6.43 15.45
CA ASP A 276 -21.98 5.45 14.38
C ASP A 276 -22.87 4.24 14.65
N GLU A 277 -23.44 3.69 13.57
CA GLU A 277 -24.18 2.43 13.60
C GLU A 277 -23.20 1.26 13.45
N LEU A 278 -22.78 0.71 14.59
CA LEU A 278 -21.90 -0.45 14.65
C LEU A 278 -22.70 -1.77 14.67
N PRO A 279 -22.15 -2.88 14.13
CA PRO A 279 -22.77 -4.20 14.17
C PRO A 279 -23.19 -4.62 15.60
N PRO A 280 -24.22 -5.46 15.76
CA PRO A 280 -24.70 -5.88 17.07
C PRO A 280 -23.58 -6.56 17.89
N GLY A 281 -23.46 -6.18 19.16
CA GLY A 281 -22.40 -6.64 20.06
C GLY A 281 -21.08 -5.89 19.93
N VAL A 282 -20.86 -5.05 18.91
CA VAL A 282 -19.68 -4.18 18.81
C VAL A 282 -19.90 -2.89 19.59
N ILE A 283 -19.01 -2.61 20.55
CA ILE A 283 -19.06 -1.40 21.38
C ILE A 283 -18.28 -0.28 20.70
N LYS A 284 -17.05 -0.61 20.25
CA LYS A 284 -16.08 0.32 19.69
C LYS A 284 -15.30 -0.36 18.56
N LEU A 285 -15.00 0.41 17.52
CA LEU A 285 -14.19 -0.01 16.39
C LEU A 285 -13.09 1.04 16.19
N VAL A 286 -11.83 0.62 16.19
CA VAL A 286 -10.69 1.49 15.92
C VAL A 286 -10.07 1.06 14.61
N LYS A 287 -9.93 1.99 13.66
CA LYS A 287 -9.25 1.80 12.39
C LYS A 287 -7.95 2.58 12.39
N VAL A 288 -6.82 1.90 12.17
CA VAL A 288 -5.50 2.50 12.07
C VAL A 288 -5.02 2.38 10.64
N TYR A 289 -4.61 3.51 10.05
CA TYR A 289 -4.08 3.57 8.70
C TYR A 289 -2.55 3.65 8.77
N LEU A 290 -1.90 2.71 8.11
CA LEU A 290 -0.45 2.62 8.04
C LEU A 290 0.02 2.91 6.61
N ALA A 291 0.89 3.91 6.44
CA ALA A 291 1.59 4.14 5.19
C ALA A 291 2.91 3.37 5.17
N ILE A 292 3.03 2.46 4.21
CA ILE A 292 4.14 1.56 4.02
C ILE A 292 4.85 1.97 2.74
N LYS A 293 6.13 2.32 2.84
CA LYS A 293 6.98 2.61 1.68
C LYS A 293 7.62 1.32 1.20
N ARG A 294 7.13 0.77 0.09
CA ARG A 294 7.62 -0.48 -0.49
C ARG A 294 8.59 -0.20 -1.63
N LYS A 295 9.88 -0.37 -1.34
CA LYS A 295 10.95 -0.28 -2.34
C LYS A 295 10.88 -1.47 -3.30
N LEU A 296 11.61 -1.38 -4.40
CA LEU A 296 11.78 -2.50 -5.32
C LEU A 296 12.71 -3.54 -4.69
N SER A 297 12.30 -4.80 -4.70
CA SER A 297 13.08 -5.91 -4.14
C SER A 297 13.18 -7.10 -5.10
N VAL A 298 14.11 -8.01 -4.82
CA VAL A 298 14.26 -9.27 -5.57
C VAL A 298 13.00 -10.12 -5.36
N GLY A 299 12.42 -10.61 -6.45
CA GLY A 299 11.15 -11.33 -6.46
C GLY A 299 9.94 -10.48 -6.87
N ASP A 300 10.06 -9.15 -6.90
CA ASP A 300 9.02 -8.28 -7.42
C ASP A 300 8.79 -8.51 -8.92
N LYS A 301 7.54 -8.33 -9.36
CA LYS A 301 7.19 -8.49 -10.77
C LYS A 301 7.15 -7.14 -11.48
N MET A 302 7.85 -7.05 -12.60
CA MET A 302 7.84 -5.90 -13.48
C MET A 302 7.33 -6.28 -14.87
N ALA A 303 6.87 -5.30 -15.63
CA ALA A 303 6.45 -5.51 -17.00
C ALA A 303 6.65 -4.27 -17.86
N GLY A 304 6.97 -4.47 -19.14
CA GLY A 304 6.78 -3.44 -20.16
C GLY A 304 5.35 -3.47 -20.72
N ARG A 305 5.04 -2.50 -21.58
CA ARG A 305 3.71 -2.38 -22.22
C ARG A 305 3.44 -3.46 -23.28
N HIS A 306 4.47 -4.14 -23.75
CA HIS A 306 4.41 -5.14 -24.83
C HIS A 306 4.23 -6.58 -24.32
N GLY A 307 3.73 -6.76 -23.10
CA GLY A 307 3.51 -8.08 -22.50
C GLY A 307 4.78 -8.80 -22.04
N ASN A 308 5.94 -8.14 -22.15
CA ASN A 308 7.21 -8.60 -21.57
C ASN A 308 7.15 -8.46 -20.05
N LYS A 309 6.75 -9.53 -19.38
CA LYS A 309 6.69 -9.63 -17.91
C LYS A 309 7.95 -10.33 -17.43
N GLY A 310 8.43 -9.93 -16.26
CA GLY A 310 9.56 -10.57 -15.64
C GLY A 310 9.61 -10.38 -14.13
N VAL A 311 10.45 -11.19 -13.49
CA VAL A 311 10.68 -11.13 -12.05
C VAL A 311 12.08 -10.58 -11.82
N VAL A 312 12.22 -9.64 -10.89
CA VAL A 312 13.53 -9.11 -10.51
C VAL A 312 14.34 -10.23 -9.86
N SER A 313 15.44 -10.63 -10.50
CA SER A 313 16.28 -11.73 -10.00
C SER A 313 17.44 -11.23 -9.15
N ARG A 314 18.01 -10.07 -9.51
CA ARG A 314 19.15 -9.49 -8.80
C ARG A 314 19.18 -7.97 -8.99
N LEU A 315 19.54 -7.30 -7.90
CA LEU A 315 19.97 -5.91 -7.87
C LEU A 315 21.50 -5.90 -7.97
N LEU A 316 22.05 -5.29 -9.01
CA LEU A 316 23.48 -5.19 -9.26
C LEU A 316 23.98 -3.77 -8.94
N PRO A 317 25.13 -3.60 -8.26
CA PRO A 317 25.74 -2.29 -8.07
C PRO A 317 26.01 -1.59 -9.40
N GLU A 318 26.07 -0.26 -9.39
CA GLU A 318 26.20 0.57 -10.59
C GLU A 318 27.52 0.30 -11.33
N GLU A 319 28.59 0.04 -10.58
CA GLU A 319 29.93 -0.26 -11.08
C GLU A 319 30.02 -1.59 -11.84
N ASP A 320 29.17 -2.56 -11.51
CA ASP A 320 29.16 -3.86 -12.16
C ASP A 320 28.25 -3.89 -13.39
N MET A 321 27.41 -2.85 -13.59
CA MET A 321 26.48 -2.81 -14.72
C MET A 321 27.22 -2.51 -16.02
N PRO A 322 26.78 -3.07 -17.16
CA PRO A 322 27.31 -2.65 -18.44
C PRO A 322 26.98 -1.17 -18.69
N TYR A 323 27.93 -0.46 -19.27
CA TYR A 323 27.83 0.98 -19.49
C TYR A 323 28.17 1.35 -20.94
N LEU A 324 27.65 2.50 -21.37
CA LEU A 324 27.87 3.09 -22.69
C LEU A 324 29.26 3.75 -22.77
N GLU A 325 29.73 4.06 -23.97
CA GLU A 325 31.03 4.73 -24.19
C GLU A 325 31.13 6.12 -23.51
N ASP A 326 30.00 6.74 -23.19
CA ASP A 326 29.91 8.00 -22.45
C ASP A 326 30.01 7.82 -20.92
N GLY A 327 30.16 6.58 -20.44
CA GLY A 327 30.20 6.23 -19.02
C GLY A 327 28.83 6.02 -18.38
N THR A 328 27.72 6.18 -19.12
CA THR A 328 26.37 6.00 -18.57
C THR A 328 26.06 4.52 -18.37
N PRO A 329 25.79 4.06 -17.13
CA PRO A 329 25.41 2.67 -16.88
C PRO A 329 23.97 2.41 -17.32
N VAL A 330 23.72 1.18 -17.75
CA VAL A 330 22.38 0.69 -18.06
C VAL A 330 21.57 0.53 -16.78
N ASP A 331 20.27 0.82 -16.82
CA ASP A 331 19.38 0.69 -15.65
C ASP A 331 18.83 -0.73 -15.52
N ILE A 332 18.47 -1.38 -16.64
CA ILE A 332 17.90 -2.73 -16.66
C ILE A 332 18.50 -3.56 -17.81
N VAL A 333 18.85 -4.82 -17.55
CA VAL A 333 19.26 -5.76 -18.61
C VAL A 333 18.17 -6.81 -18.84
N LEU A 334 17.70 -6.89 -20.08
CA LEU A 334 16.66 -7.80 -20.53
C LEU A 334 17.23 -8.90 -21.43
N ASN A 335 16.59 -10.07 -21.40
CA ASN A 335 17.00 -11.20 -22.23
C ASN A 335 16.53 -11.01 -23.69
N PRO A 336 17.44 -10.99 -24.68
CA PRO A 336 17.05 -10.86 -26.09
C PRO A 336 16.24 -12.06 -26.60
N LEU A 337 16.43 -13.25 -26.01
CA LEU A 337 15.78 -14.48 -26.47
C LEU A 337 14.26 -14.49 -26.28
N GLY A 338 13.75 -13.67 -25.35
CA GLY A 338 12.32 -13.55 -25.10
C GLY A 338 11.55 -12.84 -26.21
N VAL A 339 12.23 -12.05 -27.05
CA VAL A 339 11.57 -11.25 -28.09
C VAL A 339 11.16 -12.09 -29.30
N PRO A 340 12.05 -12.90 -29.92
CA PRO A 340 11.68 -13.71 -31.09
C PRO A 340 10.57 -14.71 -30.78
N SER A 341 10.63 -15.39 -29.62
CA SER A 341 9.66 -16.42 -29.25
C SER A 341 8.25 -15.87 -29.00
N ARG A 342 8.12 -14.61 -28.59
CA ARG A 342 6.82 -13.98 -28.27
C ARG A 342 6.30 -13.06 -29.39
N MET A 343 7.11 -12.81 -30.42
CA MET A 343 6.79 -11.95 -31.55
C MET A 343 6.36 -10.52 -31.14
N ASN A 344 6.83 -10.02 -29.99
CA ASN A 344 6.51 -8.70 -29.47
C ASN A 344 7.60 -7.68 -29.84
N ILE A 345 7.80 -7.49 -31.15
CA ILE A 345 8.84 -6.62 -31.74
C ILE A 345 8.67 -5.15 -31.35
N GLY A 346 7.44 -4.72 -31.03
CA GLY A 346 7.14 -3.35 -30.63
C GLY A 346 8.00 -2.83 -29.49
N GLN A 347 8.46 -3.69 -28.58
CA GLN A 347 9.36 -3.28 -27.49
C GLN A 347 10.74 -2.83 -27.99
N ILE A 348 11.23 -3.38 -29.10
CA ILE A 348 12.50 -2.96 -29.71
C ILE A 348 12.32 -1.59 -30.37
N LEU A 349 11.18 -1.39 -31.06
CA LEU A 349 10.85 -0.12 -31.68
C LEU A 349 10.68 1.00 -30.63
N GLU A 350 10.03 0.69 -29.50
CA GLU A 350 9.93 1.58 -28.34
C GLU A 350 11.31 1.97 -27.83
N VAL A 351 12.22 0.99 -27.66
CA VAL A 351 13.58 1.22 -27.16
C VAL A 351 14.38 2.15 -28.06
N HIS A 352 14.32 1.94 -29.38
CA HIS A 352 15.00 2.79 -30.35
C HIS A 352 14.44 4.22 -30.35
N LEU A 353 13.12 4.36 -30.39
CA LEU A 353 12.46 5.66 -30.41
C LEU A 353 12.67 6.42 -29.09
N GLY A 354 12.57 5.72 -27.96
CA GLY A 354 12.84 6.27 -26.63
C GLY A 354 14.29 6.72 -26.47
N TRP A 355 15.25 6.01 -27.06
CA TRP A 355 16.64 6.42 -27.05
C TRP A 355 16.85 7.74 -27.80
N ALA A 356 16.26 7.86 -29.00
CA ALA A 356 16.28 9.11 -29.76
C ALA A 356 15.65 10.26 -28.97
N ALA A 357 14.48 10.04 -28.36
CA ALA A 357 13.79 11.02 -27.53
C ALA A 357 14.64 11.53 -26.37
N LYS A 358 15.28 10.63 -25.62
CA LYS A 358 16.14 10.97 -24.47
C LYS A 358 17.40 11.72 -24.92
N ALA A 359 18.05 11.25 -25.98
CA ALA A 359 19.26 11.90 -26.50
C ALA A 359 18.98 13.30 -27.05
N LEU A 360 17.84 13.51 -27.75
CA LEU A 360 17.44 14.85 -28.19
C LEU A 360 17.16 15.79 -27.01
N GLY A 361 16.55 15.30 -25.94
CA GLY A 361 16.38 16.04 -24.69
C GLY A 361 17.72 16.44 -24.05
N ASN A 362 18.67 15.51 -23.98
CA ASN A 362 20.04 15.79 -23.50
C ASN A 362 20.73 16.87 -24.35
N GLN A 363 20.53 16.88 -25.67
CA GLN A 363 21.09 17.92 -26.53
C GLN A 363 20.44 19.30 -26.31
N ILE A 364 19.19 19.36 -25.83
CA ILE A 364 18.53 20.62 -25.44
C ILE A 364 19.11 21.08 -24.11
N GLN A 365 19.23 20.16 -23.13
CA GLN A 365 19.85 20.44 -21.83
C GLN A 365 21.27 20.98 -21.98
N ALA A 366 22.13 20.29 -22.74
CA ALA A 366 23.50 20.73 -22.99
C ALA A 366 23.58 22.12 -23.64
N TYR A 367 22.59 22.51 -24.46
CA TYR A 367 22.54 23.84 -25.03
C TYR A 367 22.06 24.89 -24.01
N LEU A 368 21.08 24.56 -23.17
CA LEU A 368 20.61 25.43 -22.09
C LEU A 368 21.68 25.72 -21.03
N ASP A 369 22.61 24.79 -20.81
CA ASP A 369 23.74 24.96 -19.89
C ASP A 369 24.84 25.90 -20.44
N THR A 370 24.78 26.24 -21.73
CA THR A 370 25.66 27.26 -22.35
C THR A 370 24.98 28.64 -22.37
N ASN A 371 25.66 29.65 -22.91
CA ASN A 371 25.03 30.96 -23.15
C ASN A 371 24.04 30.86 -24.33
N TRP A 372 22.81 30.41 -24.03
CA TRP A 372 21.80 30.08 -25.02
C TRP A 372 21.13 31.34 -25.60
N SER A 373 20.89 31.31 -26.91
CA SER A 373 20.02 32.28 -27.59
C SER A 373 18.64 31.67 -27.86
N ALA A 374 17.59 32.45 -27.61
CA ALA A 374 16.20 32.05 -27.84
C ALA A 374 15.91 31.70 -29.31
N ASP A 375 16.52 32.42 -30.26
CA ASP A 375 16.25 32.22 -31.69
C ASP A 375 16.76 30.87 -32.18
N VAL A 376 17.99 30.52 -31.79
CA VAL A 376 18.61 29.22 -32.13
C VAL A 376 17.85 28.06 -31.47
N LEU A 377 17.38 28.27 -30.24
CA LEU A 377 16.59 27.29 -29.51
C LEU A 377 15.23 27.05 -30.17
N LYS A 378 14.54 28.12 -30.60
CA LYS A 378 13.32 28.02 -31.39
C LYS A 378 13.55 27.25 -32.68
N ASP A 379 14.63 27.54 -33.40
CA ASP A 379 14.93 26.82 -34.66
C ASP A 379 15.19 25.33 -34.43
N LYS A 380 15.84 24.97 -33.31
CA LYS A 380 16.03 23.57 -32.92
C LYS A 380 14.70 22.89 -32.56
N ILE A 381 13.84 23.56 -31.81
CA ILE A 381 12.52 23.04 -31.41
C ILE A 381 11.59 22.93 -32.63
N LYS A 382 11.62 23.86 -33.58
CA LYS A 382 10.84 23.79 -34.83
C LYS A 382 11.20 22.56 -35.67
N LYS A 383 12.47 22.16 -35.70
CA LYS A 383 12.90 20.94 -36.39
C LYS A 383 12.34 19.67 -35.73
N LEU A 384 12.07 19.73 -34.43
CA LEU A 384 11.47 18.63 -33.66
C LEU A 384 9.95 18.58 -33.82
N PHE A 385 9.31 19.75 -33.89
CA PHE A 385 7.85 19.90 -34.00
C PHE A 385 7.48 20.75 -35.24
N PRO A 386 7.64 20.21 -36.46
CA PRO A 386 7.39 20.97 -37.69
C PRO A 386 5.94 21.48 -37.78
N ASP A 387 4.97 20.69 -37.35
CA ASP A 387 3.53 21.02 -37.40
C ASP A 387 3.12 22.13 -36.41
N HIS A 388 3.99 22.49 -35.47
CA HIS A 388 3.73 23.51 -34.44
C HIS A 388 4.65 24.71 -34.54
N ALA A 389 5.36 24.87 -35.67
CA ALA A 389 6.27 25.98 -35.90
C ALA A 389 5.63 27.37 -35.66
N ALA A 390 4.37 27.55 -36.10
CA ALA A 390 3.63 28.80 -35.93
C ALA A 390 3.32 29.17 -34.46
N VAL A 391 3.27 28.18 -33.56
CA VAL A 391 3.09 28.41 -32.12
C VAL A 391 4.43 28.73 -31.47
N ILE A 392 5.49 28.01 -31.86
CA ILE A 392 6.85 28.20 -31.35
C ILE A 392 7.38 29.60 -31.66
N ASP A 393 7.04 30.16 -32.83
CA ASP A 393 7.43 31.52 -33.21
C ASP A 393 6.86 32.60 -32.27
N LYS A 394 5.64 32.40 -31.78
CA LYS A 394 4.94 33.34 -30.89
C LYS A 394 5.46 33.33 -29.45
N LEU A 395 6.33 32.37 -29.07
CA LEU A 395 6.85 32.28 -27.72
C LEU A 395 7.79 33.46 -27.40
N ASN A 396 7.64 34.05 -26.23
CA ASN A 396 8.62 35.03 -25.75
C ASN A 396 9.94 34.31 -25.37
N PRO A 397 11.06 35.03 -25.24
CA PRO A 397 12.35 34.41 -24.86
C PRO A 397 12.28 33.62 -23.54
N GLU A 398 11.55 34.15 -22.56
CA GLU A 398 11.34 33.51 -21.25
C GLU A 398 10.49 32.23 -21.38
N ASP A 399 9.38 32.29 -22.11
CA ASP A 399 8.52 31.13 -22.37
C ASP A 399 9.23 30.05 -23.19
N THR A 400 10.11 30.45 -24.11
CA THR A 400 10.95 29.52 -24.89
C THR A 400 11.90 28.77 -23.98
N GLY A 401 12.55 29.45 -23.04
CA GLY A 401 13.42 28.81 -22.05
C GLY A 401 12.63 27.88 -21.12
N ARG A 402 11.44 28.29 -20.68
CA ARG A 402 10.54 27.48 -19.86
C ARG A 402 10.09 26.21 -20.58
N PHE A 403 9.70 26.32 -21.84
CA PHE A 403 9.30 25.18 -22.67
C PHE A 403 10.47 24.25 -23.01
N ALA A 404 11.65 24.80 -23.30
CA ALA A 404 12.83 23.99 -23.53
C ALA A 404 13.22 23.17 -22.29
N ARG A 405 13.08 23.74 -21.08
CA ARG A 405 13.32 23.01 -19.83
C ARG A 405 12.40 21.81 -19.66
N THR A 406 11.15 21.87 -20.11
CA THR A 406 10.24 20.70 -20.06
C THR A 406 10.65 19.56 -20.98
N LEU A 407 11.50 19.83 -21.99
CA LEU A 407 12.00 18.82 -22.94
C LEU A 407 13.35 18.20 -22.53
N THR A 408 13.94 18.65 -21.43
CA THR A 408 15.30 18.24 -21.00
C THR A 408 15.38 16.81 -20.49
N SER A 409 14.31 16.32 -19.84
CA SER A 409 14.19 14.92 -19.39
C SER A 409 14.04 13.92 -20.54
N GLY A 410 13.76 14.42 -21.75
CA GLY A 410 13.48 13.64 -22.94
C GLY A 410 12.29 14.23 -23.69
N ILE A 411 12.29 14.11 -25.01
CA ILE A 411 11.18 14.61 -25.81
C ILE A 411 10.00 13.64 -25.71
N HIS A 412 8.83 14.11 -25.31
CA HIS A 412 7.61 13.31 -25.32
C HIS A 412 7.15 13.12 -26.77
N LEU A 413 6.99 11.86 -27.18
CA LEU A 413 6.57 11.46 -28.52
C LEU A 413 5.25 10.70 -28.43
N ALA A 414 4.37 10.94 -29.39
CA ALA A 414 3.12 10.21 -29.53
C ALA A 414 3.18 9.33 -30.79
N THR A 415 2.95 8.03 -30.61
CA THR A 415 2.73 7.07 -31.70
C THR A 415 1.36 6.46 -31.54
N PRO A 416 0.33 6.98 -32.26
CA PRO A 416 -1.02 6.44 -32.23
C PRO A 416 -1.08 4.95 -32.60
N VAL A 417 -2.12 4.28 -32.10
CA VAL A 417 -2.36 2.87 -32.44
C VAL A 417 -2.76 2.78 -33.91
N PHE A 418 -2.07 1.94 -34.68
CA PHE A 418 -2.23 1.74 -36.14
C PHE A 418 -1.82 2.91 -37.04
N ASP A 419 -1.43 4.05 -36.48
CA ASP A 419 -0.89 5.21 -37.21
C ASP A 419 0.38 5.71 -36.49
N GLY A 420 1.29 4.77 -36.23
CA GLY A 420 2.50 5.02 -35.44
C GLY A 420 3.71 5.37 -36.31
N ALA A 421 4.80 5.78 -35.65
CA ALA A 421 6.05 6.10 -36.32
C ALA A 421 6.58 4.90 -37.11
N THR A 422 6.90 5.15 -38.37
CA THR A 422 7.53 4.17 -39.28
C THR A 422 9.00 3.97 -38.93
N GLU A 423 9.59 2.86 -39.36
CA GLU A 423 11.01 2.58 -39.14
C GLU A 423 11.92 3.66 -39.73
N HIS A 424 11.54 4.26 -40.87
CA HIS A 424 12.28 5.35 -41.50
C HIS A 424 12.30 6.60 -40.63
N GLU A 425 11.19 6.93 -39.97
CA GLU A 425 11.09 8.08 -39.05
C GLU A 425 11.89 7.83 -37.77
N ILE A 426 11.86 6.60 -37.22
CA ILE A 426 12.67 6.24 -36.04
C ILE A 426 14.16 6.37 -36.38
N LYS A 427 14.60 5.87 -37.54
CA LYS A 427 15.98 6.02 -38.03
C LYS A 427 16.37 7.48 -38.25
N ALA A 428 15.46 8.30 -38.76
CA ALA A 428 15.67 9.73 -38.93
C ALA A 428 15.80 10.44 -37.56
N ALA A 429 15.00 10.07 -36.58
CA ALA A 429 15.08 10.60 -35.21
C ALA A 429 16.41 10.22 -34.53
N LEU A 430 16.85 8.95 -34.65
CA LEU A 430 18.17 8.51 -34.17
C LEU A 430 19.31 9.31 -34.81
N LYS A 431 19.24 9.52 -36.13
CA LYS A 431 20.24 10.33 -36.85
C LYS A 431 20.25 11.78 -36.38
N MET A 432 19.08 12.38 -36.14
CA MET A 432 18.96 13.74 -35.59
C MET A 432 19.55 13.83 -34.17
N ALA A 433 19.39 12.76 -33.39
CA ALA A 433 19.94 12.64 -32.05
C ALA A 433 21.47 12.40 -32.01
N GLY A 434 22.11 12.17 -33.16
CA GLY A 434 23.53 11.82 -33.23
C GLY A 434 23.83 10.38 -32.81
N LEU A 435 22.82 9.51 -32.79
CA LEU A 435 22.91 8.10 -32.39
C LEU A 435 23.08 7.17 -33.60
N PRO A 436 23.59 5.94 -33.39
CA PRO A 436 23.67 4.93 -34.43
C PRO A 436 22.29 4.59 -35.00
N VAL A 437 22.16 4.64 -36.33
CA VAL A 437 20.89 4.38 -37.06
C VAL A 437 20.38 2.95 -36.82
N GLY A 438 21.27 2.02 -36.45
CA GLY A 438 20.91 0.64 -36.12
C GLY A 438 20.30 0.45 -34.73
N GLY A 439 20.26 1.49 -33.88
CA GLY A 439 19.74 1.37 -32.51
C GLY A 439 20.60 0.49 -31.58
N GLN A 440 21.86 0.25 -31.98
CA GLN A 440 22.82 -0.55 -31.23
C GLN A 440 24.05 0.27 -30.88
N ALA A 441 24.56 0.09 -29.66
CA ALA A 441 25.79 0.70 -29.17
C ALA A 441 26.79 -0.38 -28.74
N ARG A 442 28.07 0.01 -28.71
CA ARG A 442 29.09 -0.76 -28.01
C ARG A 442 28.90 -0.52 -26.51
N LEU A 443 28.76 -1.62 -25.77
CA LEU A 443 28.76 -1.59 -24.31
C LEU A 443 30.10 -2.06 -23.78
N ILE A 444 30.44 -1.62 -22.58
CA ILE A 444 31.62 -2.03 -21.84
C ILE A 444 31.15 -2.78 -20.59
N ASP A 445 31.79 -3.91 -20.27
CA ASP A 445 31.52 -4.66 -19.06
C ASP A 445 32.00 -3.87 -17.84
N GLY A 446 31.09 -3.61 -16.89
CA GLY A 446 31.40 -2.95 -15.62
C GLY A 446 32.45 -3.70 -14.79
N LYS A 447 32.51 -5.03 -14.90
CA LYS A 447 33.39 -5.86 -14.07
C LYS A 447 34.81 -5.94 -14.60
N SER A 448 34.97 -6.20 -15.88
CA SER A 448 36.29 -6.37 -16.52
C SER A 448 36.83 -5.06 -17.10
N GLY A 449 35.95 -4.11 -17.45
CA GLY A 449 36.29 -2.93 -18.24
C GLY A 449 36.52 -3.23 -19.73
N GLU A 450 36.28 -4.47 -20.18
CA GLU A 450 36.45 -4.84 -21.58
C GLU A 450 35.18 -4.55 -22.40
N PRO A 451 35.32 -4.07 -23.65
CA PRO A 451 34.16 -3.87 -24.52
C PRO A 451 33.57 -5.23 -24.96
N PHE A 452 32.25 -5.31 -25.07
CA PHE A 452 31.60 -6.49 -25.65
C PHE A 452 31.94 -6.63 -27.14
N ASP A 453 32.06 -7.88 -27.61
CA ASP A 453 32.43 -8.21 -28.99
C ASP A 453 31.42 -7.66 -30.01
N ASN A 454 30.13 -7.81 -29.71
CA ASN A 454 29.03 -7.41 -30.57
C ASN A 454 28.35 -6.14 -30.06
N LEU A 455 27.79 -5.36 -30.98
CA LEU A 455 26.93 -4.23 -30.64
C LEU A 455 25.62 -4.74 -30.01
N VAL A 456 25.17 -4.05 -28.97
CA VAL A 456 23.98 -4.42 -28.19
C VAL A 456 22.90 -3.39 -28.43
N THR A 457 21.65 -3.84 -28.55
CA THR A 457 20.50 -2.92 -28.59
C THR A 457 20.31 -2.28 -27.23
N VAL A 458 20.45 -0.96 -27.20
CA VAL A 458 20.30 -0.13 -26.00
C VAL A 458 19.32 0.98 -26.31
N GLY A 459 18.56 1.40 -25.30
CA GLY A 459 17.69 2.56 -25.44
C GLY A 459 16.80 2.74 -24.24
N VAL A 460 15.65 3.39 -24.43
CA VAL A 460 14.75 3.73 -23.32
C VAL A 460 13.44 2.99 -23.47
N MET A 461 13.06 2.22 -22.45
CA MET A 461 11.77 1.51 -22.40
C MET A 461 10.93 2.04 -21.24
N TYR A 462 9.61 2.09 -21.44
CA TYR A 462 8.68 2.38 -20.36
C TYR A 462 8.36 1.11 -19.55
N MET A 463 8.85 1.07 -18.31
CA MET A 463 8.71 -0.09 -17.41
C MET A 463 7.75 0.20 -16.26
N LEU A 464 6.96 -0.81 -15.90
CA LEU A 464 5.98 -0.75 -14.83
C LEU A 464 6.34 -1.75 -13.72
N LYS A 465 6.16 -1.32 -12.46
CA LYS A 465 6.13 -2.20 -11.29
C LYS A 465 4.70 -2.71 -11.10
N LEU A 466 4.50 -4.03 -11.12
CA LEU A 466 3.18 -4.60 -10.91
C LEU A 466 2.90 -4.73 -9.41
N HIS A 467 1.61 -4.74 -9.03
CA HIS A 467 1.16 -4.98 -7.66
C HIS A 467 1.43 -6.43 -7.16
N HIS A 468 2.19 -7.22 -7.92
CA HIS A 468 2.61 -8.56 -7.54
C HIS A 468 3.94 -8.50 -6.79
N LEU A 469 3.89 -8.01 -5.57
CA LEU A 469 5.06 -7.83 -4.71
C LEU A 469 5.46 -9.14 -4.02
N VAL A 470 6.76 -9.32 -3.79
CA VAL A 470 7.28 -10.54 -3.14
C VAL A 470 6.84 -10.62 -1.67
N ASP A 471 6.82 -9.49 -0.95
CA ASP A 471 6.49 -9.43 0.48
C ASP A 471 5.05 -9.88 0.76
N ASP A 472 4.14 -9.68 -0.19
CA ASP A 472 2.76 -10.16 -0.09
C ASP A 472 2.66 -11.66 -0.31
N LYS A 473 3.58 -12.23 -1.08
CA LYS A 473 3.57 -13.64 -1.50
C LYS A 473 4.36 -14.56 -0.59
N ILE A 474 5.40 -14.04 0.08
CA ILE A 474 6.18 -14.85 1.01
C ILE A 474 5.28 -15.31 2.17
N HIS A 475 5.28 -16.62 2.40
CA HIS A 475 4.52 -17.26 3.45
C HIS A 475 5.23 -18.52 3.90
N ALA A 476 5.51 -18.59 5.20
CA ALA A 476 6.14 -19.73 5.84
C ALA A 476 5.38 -20.08 7.12
N ARG A 477 5.24 -21.37 7.37
CA ARG A 477 4.58 -21.90 8.56
C ARG A 477 5.41 -23.05 9.10
N SER A 478 5.70 -23.01 10.39
CA SER A 478 6.15 -24.17 11.16
C SER A 478 4.95 -24.85 11.82
N ILE A 479 4.37 -24.20 12.82
CA ILE A 479 3.17 -24.61 13.54
C ILE A 479 2.19 -23.43 13.53
N GLY A 480 0.90 -23.73 13.52
CA GLY A 480 -0.12 -22.70 13.47
C GLY A 480 -1.47 -23.24 13.93
N PRO A 481 -2.55 -22.47 13.72
CA PRO A 481 -3.89 -22.92 14.06
C PRO A 481 -4.32 -24.08 13.17
N TYR A 482 -5.25 -24.86 13.72
CA TYR A 482 -5.84 -26.05 13.12
C TYR A 482 -7.36 -25.90 13.05
N SER A 483 -7.95 -26.55 12.05
CA SER A 483 -9.39 -26.66 11.89
C SER A 483 -10.01 -27.40 13.07
N LEU A 484 -11.15 -26.93 13.56
CA LEU A 484 -11.86 -27.59 14.66
C LEU A 484 -12.40 -28.96 14.27
N VAL A 485 -12.85 -29.12 13.02
CA VAL A 485 -13.51 -30.35 12.56
C VAL A 485 -12.48 -31.36 12.07
N THR A 486 -11.65 -30.97 11.11
CA THR A 486 -10.72 -31.89 10.44
C THR A 486 -9.36 -31.99 11.11
N GLN A 487 -9.08 -31.16 12.13
CA GLN A 487 -7.77 -31.06 12.80
C GLN A 487 -6.57 -30.73 11.88
N GLN A 488 -6.82 -30.42 10.60
CA GLN A 488 -5.80 -30.03 9.64
C GLN A 488 -5.34 -28.58 9.84
N PRO A 489 -4.11 -28.25 9.43
CA PRO A 489 -3.67 -26.86 9.27
C PRO A 489 -4.72 -26.00 8.57
N LEU A 490 -5.03 -24.82 9.13
CA LEU A 490 -5.88 -23.85 8.42
C LEU A 490 -5.28 -23.46 7.07
N GLY A 491 -6.10 -22.92 6.16
CA GLY A 491 -5.67 -22.49 4.83
C GLY A 491 -5.39 -20.98 4.77
N GLY A 492 -4.40 -20.60 3.97
CA GLY A 492 -4.15 -19.20 3.60
C GLY A 492 -3.28 -18.40 4.58
N LYS A 493 -2.58 -17.38 4.05
CA LYS A 493 -1.62 -16.55 4.80
C LYS A 493 -2.26 -15.81 5.97
N ALA A 494 -3.48 -15.30 5.81
CA ALA A 494 -4.19 -14.54 6.84
C ALA A 494 -4.45 -15.34 8.13
N GLN A 495 -4.58 -16.67 8.02
CA GLN A 495 -4.78 -17.57 9.16
C GLN A 495 -3.50 -18.30 9.57
N PHE A 496 -2.34 -17.86 9.07
CA PHE A 496 -1.07 -18.56 9.24
C PHE A 496 -1.18 -20.04 8.81
N GLY A 497 -1.81 -20.25 7.65
CA GLY A 497 -2.21 -21.55 7.13
C GLY A 497 -1.08 -22.40 6.55
N GLY A 498 -1.31 -23.70 6.38
CA GLY A 498 -0.37 -24.60 5.71
C GLY A 498 -0.50 -24.57 4.19
N GLN A 499 0.53 -25.04 3.49
CA GLN A 499 0.45 -25.36 2.08
C GLN A 499 -0.36 -26.65 1.89
N ARG A 500 -1.16 -26.68 0.83
CA ARG A 500 -1.91 -27.88 0.47
C ARG A 500 -0.99 -28.85 -0.27
N LEU A 501 -0.82 -30.05 0.28
CA LEU A 501 -0.30 -31.20 -0.45
C LEU A 501 -1.49 -31.91 -1.10
N GLY A 502 -1.57 -31.88 -2.43
CA GLY A 502 -2.64 -32.48 -3.20
C GLY A 502 -2.32 -33.91 -3.65
N GLU A 503 -3.27 -34.49 -4.36
CA GLU A 503 -3.17 -35.84 -4.93
C GLU A 503 -1.98 -35.98 -5.90
N MET A 504 -1.74 -34.96 -6.74
CA MET A 504 -0.62 -34.98 -7.69
C MET A 504 0.74 -34.96 -7.00
N GLU A 505 0.89 -34.23 -5.89
CA GLU A 505 2.12 -34.23 -5.11
C GLU A 505 2.33 -35.56 -4.36
N VAL A 506 1.25 -36.21 -3.92
CA VAL A 506 1.30 -37.55 -3.33
C VAL A 506 1.81 -38.55 -4.36
N TRP A 507 1.26 -38.57 -5.58
CA TRP A 507 1.73 -39.45 -6.65
C TRP A 507 3.21 -39.23 -6.98
N ALA A 508 3.68 -37.99 -6.96
CA ALA A 508 5.09 -37.69 -7.15
C ALA A 508 5.95 -38.37 -6.07
N MET A 509 5.56 -38.32 -4.80
CA MET A 509 6.28 -38.99 -3.70
C MET A 509 6.23 -40.51 -3.79
N GLU A 510 5.08 -41.07 -4.18
CA GLU A 510 4.92 -42.51 -4.42
C GLU A 510 5.84 -43.01 -5.54
N ALA A 511 5.96 -42.25 -6.64
CA ALA A 511 6.84 -42.58 -7.76
C ALA A 511 8.32 -42.67 -7.35
N TYR A 512 8.76 -41.86 -6.39
CA TYR A 512 10.11 -41.92 -5.82
C TYR A 512 10.27 -43.02 -4.75
N GLY A 513 9.19 -43.66 -4.31
CA GLY A 513 9.21 -44.59 -3.18
C GLY A 513 9.48 -43.91 -1.83
N ALA A 514 9.17 -42.62 -1.69
CA ALA A 514 9.44 -41.82 -0.50
C ALA A 514 8.39 -42.08 0.61
N ALA A 515 8.18 -43.35 1.00
CA ALA A 515 7.10 -43.79 1.87
C ALA A 515 7.08 -43.10 3.24
N TYR A 516 8.24 -42.93 3.88
CA TYR A 516 8.32 -42.27 5.20
C TYR A 516 8.02 -40.77 5.13
N ALA A 517 8.47 -40.08 4.08
CA ALA A 517 8.16 -38.66 3.89
C ALA A 517 6.66 -38.47 3.63
N LEU A 518 6.08 -39.31 2.77
CA LEU A 518 4.65 -39.30 2.51
C LEU A 518 3.84 -39.58 3.78
N GLN A 519 4.24 -40.59 4.57
CA GLN A 519 3.59 -40.89 5.85
C GLN A 519 3.66 -39.70 6.80
N GLU A 520 4.80 -39.01 6.89
CA GLU A 520 4.96 -37.82 7.72
C GLU A 520 3.99 -36.69 7.30
N PHE A 521 3.90 -36.41 5.98
CA PHE A 521 3.02 -35.38 5.44
C PHE A 521 1.53 -35.67 5.69
N LEU A 522 1.11 -36.93 5.57
CA LEU A 522 -0.28 -37.35 5.76
C LEU A 522 -0.68 -37.55 7.22
N THR A 523 0.26 -37.54 8.17
CA THR A 523 -0.02 -37.79 9.59
C THR A 523 0.46 -36.63 10.45
N VAL A 524 1.70 -36.68 10.95
CA VAL A 524 2.26 -35.81 11.98
C VAL A 524 2.42 -34.35 11.54
N LYS A 525 2.49 -34.07 10.23
CA LYS A 525 2.49 -32.69 9.68
C LYS A 525 1.09 -32.14 9.40
N SER A 526 0.05 -32.97 9.53
CA SER A 526 -1.34 -32.65 9.20
C SER A 526 -2.25 -32.81 10.42
N ASP A 527 -2.93 -33.94 10.52
CA ASP A 527 -4.12 -34.16 11.34
C ASP A 527 -3.96 -35.29 12.38
N ASP A 528 -2.76 -35.83 12.55
CA ASP A 528 -2.45 -36.64 13.73
C ASP A 528 -2.15 -35.73 14.94
N VAL A 529 -3.17 -35.54 15.78
CA VAL A 529 -3.13 -34.61 16.94
C VAL A 529 -2.08 -35.01 17.97
N LEU A 530 -1.93 -36.31 18.24
CA LEU A 530 -0.96 -36.81 19.22
C LEU A 530 0.43 -36.88 18.60
N GLY A 531 0.53 -37.41 17.37
CA GLY A 531 1.79 -37.55 16.65
C GLY A 531 2.49 -36.22 16.40
N ARG A 532 1.76 -35.15 16.05
CA ARG A 532 2.36 -33.81 15.85
C ARG A 532 2.98 -33.23 17.11
N THR A 533 2.36 -33.48 18.27
CA THR A 533 2.85 -32.99 19.57
C THR A 533 4.11 -33.72 19.98
N ARG A 534 4.11 -35.05 19.87
CA ARG A 534 5.31 -35.88 20.13
C ARG A 534 6.44 -35.54 19.18
N MET A 535 6.14 -35.40 17.88
CA MET A 535 7.13 -35.03 16.88
C MET A 535 7.79 -33.69 17.21
N TYR A 536 7.01 -32.69 17.64
CA TYR A 536 7.56 -31.41 18.07
C TYR A 536 8.48 -31.56 19.29
N GLU A 537 8.06 -32.31 20.32
CA GLU A 537 8.89 -32.57 21.50
C GLU A 537 10.19 -33.31 21.14
N SER A 538 10.12 -34.33 20.29
CA SER A 538 11.28 -35.08 19.83
C SER A 538 12.26 -34.17 19.07
N ILE A 539 11.76 -33.35 18.14
CA ILE A 539 12.59 -32.37 17.41
C ILE A 539 13.29 -31.41 18.37
N VAL A 540 12.58 -30.90 19.40
CA VAL A 540 13.16 -30.01 20.42
C VAL A 540 14.23 -30.72 21.25
N LYS A 541 14.06 -32.01 21.53
CA LYS A 541 15.05 -32.85 22.22
C LYS A 541 16.23 -33.28 21.33
N GLY A 542 16.17 -33.00 20.02
CA GLY A 542 17.17 -33.44 19.05
C GLY A 542 17.00 -34.91 18.60
N GLU A 543 15.85 -35.51 18.89
CA GLU A 543 15.49 -36.86 18.47
C GLU A 543 14.61 -36.80 17.21
N HIS A 544 14.95 -37.56 16.17
CA HIS A 544 14.22 -37.57 14.91
C HIS A 544 13.44 -38.89 14.72
N VAL A 545 12.59 -39.22 15.69
CA VAL A 545 11.79 -40.44 15.70
C VAL A 545 10.38 -40.15 15.16
N LEU A 546 9.97 -40.90 14.12
CA LEU A 546 8.62 -40.82 13.56
C LEU A 546 7.70 -41.84 14.23
N GLU A 547 6.81 -41.35 15.09
CA GLU A 547 5.69 -42.11 15.64
C GLU A 547 4.38 -41.61 15.03
N ALA A 548 3.94 -42.25 13.96
CA ALA A 548 2.68 -41.91 13.29
C ALA A 548 1.51 -42.73 13.85
N GLY A 549 0.43 -42.03 14.22
CA GLY A 549 -0.85 -42.61 14.58
C GLY A 549 -1.84 -42.63 13.40
N LEU A 550 -3.13 -42.77 13.73
CA LEU A 550 -4.22 -42.68 12.76
C LEU A 550 -4.57 -41.20 12.49
N PRO A 551 -4.69 -40.77 11.22
CA PRO A 551 -5.17 -39.43 10.88
C PRO A 551 -6.60 -39.18 11.37
N GLU A 552 -6.86 -37.98 11.88
CA GLU A 552 -8.19 -37.63 12.37
C GLU A 552 -9.22 -37.54 11.23
N SER A 553 -8.80 -37.18 10.01
CA SER A 553 -9.69 -37.22 8.84
C SER A 553 -10.25 -38.62 8.55
N PHE A 554 -9.46 -39.67 8.81
CA PHE A 554 -9.92 -41.05 8.67
C PHE A 554 -10.89 -41.44 9.80
N ASN A 555 -10.64 -40.98 11.03
CA ASN A 555 -11.59 -41.16 12.14
C ASN A 555 -12.93 -40.47 11.86
N VAL A 556 -12.90 -39.24 11.34
CA VAL A 556 -14.10 -38.51 10.94
C VAL A 556 -14.86 -39.29 9.87
N LEU A 557 -14.18 -39.80 8.84
CA LEU A 557 -14.80 -40.64 7.81
C LEU A 557 -15.49 -41.88 8.41
N LEU A 558 -14.83 -42.59 9.32
CA LEU A 558 -15.42 -43.74 10.00
C LEU A 558 -16.70 -43.36 10.75
N LYS A 559 -16.69 -42.23 11.47
CA LYS A 559 -17.85 -41.73 12.21
C LYS A 559 -18.98 -41.28 11.29
N GLU A 560 -18.66 -40.68 10.15
CA GLU A 560 -19.64 -40.30 9.13
C GLU A 560 -20.32 -41.52 8.51
N LEU A 561 -19.56 -42.58 8.20
CA LEU A 561 -20.12 -43.85 7.70
C LEU A 561 -20.99 -44.55 8.76
N GLN A 562 -20.54 -44.57 10.01
CA GLN A 562 -21.32 -45.11 11.14
C GLN A 562 -22.61 -44.31 11.38
N ALA A 563 -22.59 -42.99 11.17
CA ALA A 563 -23.79 -42.14 11.27
C ALA A 563 -24.82 -42.44 10.17
N LEU A 564 -24.41 -43.04 9.04
CA LEU A 564 -25.29 -43.57 8.00
C LEU A 564 -25.82 -44.98 8.32
N CYS A 565 -25.61 -45.47 9.55
CA CYS A 565 -25.93 -46.82 10.00
C CYS A 565 -25.17 -47.92 9.23
N LEU A 566 -24.00 -47.62 8.69
CA LEU A 566 -23.08 -48.62 8.14
C LEU A 566 -22.16 -49.13 9.25
N ASP A 567 -22.06 -50.44 9.39
CA ASP A 567 -21.15 -51.06 10.35
C ASP A 567 -19.74 -51.11 9.75
N VAL A 568 -18.83 -50.33 10.32
CA VAL A 568 -17.43 -50.22 9.87
C VAL A 568 -16.52 -50.31 11.09
N GLU A 569 -15.66 -51.32 11.11
CA GLU A 569 -14.73 -51.61 12.19
C GLU A 569 -13.31 -51.83 11.65
N LEU A 570 -12.31 -51.52 12.48
CA LEU A 570 -10.91 -51.83 12.19
C LEU A 570 -10.59 -53.24 12.69
N ILE A 571 -10.29 -54.15 11.77
CA ILE A 571 -9.95 -55.53 12.09
C ILE A 571 -8.42 -55.65 12.17
N GLU A 572 -7.89 -56.13 13.30
CA GLU A 572 -6.48 -56.51 13.40
C GLU A 572 -6.22 -57.79 12.62
N ASP A 573 -5.28 -57.76 11.68
CA ASP A 573 -4.85 -58.96 10.96
C ASP A 573 -3.86 -59.77 11.83
N PRO A 574 -4.19 -60.99 12.25
CA PRO A 574 -3.34 -61.82 13.09
C PRO A 574 -2.05 -62.31 12.39
N THR A 575 -1.91 -62.11 11.07
CA THR A 575 -0.78 -62.61 10.28
C THR A 575 0.36 -61.60 10.08
N VAL A 576 0.16 -60.32 10.43
CA VAL A 576 1.17 -59.27 10.28
C VAL A 576 1.97 -59.10 11.59
N PRO A 577 3.30 -59.27 11.60
CA PRO A 577 4.09 -59.12 12.82
C PRO A 577 4.08 -57.66 13.31
N ARG A 578 3.75 -57.48 14.60
CA ARG A 578 3.81 -56.17 15.27
C ARG A 578 5.23 -55.62 15.22
N ARG A 579 5.42 -54.36 14.80
CA ARG A 579 6.63 -53.61 15.18
C ARG A 579 6.60 -53.44 16.69
N ALA A 580 7.60 -53.96 17.39
CA ALA A 580 7.72 -53.81 18.83
C ALA A 580 7.76 -52.31 19.16
N THR A 581 6.68 -51.79 19.74
CA THR A 581 6.72 -50.50 20.43
C THR A 581 7.61 -50.71 21.66
N GLU A 582 8.70 -49.96 21.74
CA GLU A 582 9.40 -49.81 23.01
C GLU A 582 8.37 -49.35 24.04
N GLN A 583 8.28 -50.10 25.14
CA GLN A 583 7.34 -49.82 26.21
C GLN A 583 7.55 -48.37 26.66
N ALA A 584 6.48 -47.56 26.58
CA ALA A 584 6.43 -46.31 27.35
C ALA A 584 6.90 -46.64 28.78
N PRO A 585 7.80 -45.84 29.39
CA PRO A 585 8.34 -46.16 30.69
C PRO A 585 7.19 -46.31 31.67
N GLY A 586 6.92 -47.55 32.06
CA GLY A 586 5.89 -47.88 33.01
C GLY A 586 6.13 -47.13 34.31
N ILE A 587 5.05 -46.69 34.94
CA ILE A 587 5.06 -46.13 36.29
C ILE A 587 6.01 -46.99 37.15
N PRO A 588 7.05 -46.41 37.78
CA PRO A 588 8.00 -47.17 38.57
C PRO A 588 7.24 -48.08 39.54
N ALA A 589 7.61 -49.35 39.65
CA ALA A 589 6.89 -50.33 40.46
C ALA A 589 6.63 -49.86 41.91
N GLY A 590 7.49 -48.96 42.43
CA GLY A 590 7.30 -48.28 43.71
C GLY A 590 6.08 -47.36 43.78
N LEU A 591 5.73 -46.64 42.71
CA LEU A 591 4.54 -45.78 42.69
C LEU A 591 3.24 -46.60 42.62
N ALA A 592 3.25 -47.71 41.88
CA ALA A 592 2.11 -48.62 41.82
C ALA A 592 1.86 -49.33 43.16
N ALA A 593 2.93 -49.65 43.90
CA ALA A 593 2.85 -50.17 45.26
C ALA A 593 2.32 -49.13 46.24
N LEU A 594 2.79 -47.88 46.16
CA LEU A 594 2.32 -46.78 47.00
C LEU A 594 0.83 -46.46 46.76
N ALA A 595 0.39 -46.48 45.50
CA ALA A 595 -1.00 -46.25 45.13
C ALA A 595 -1.95 -47.34 45.66
N ARG A 596 -1.50 -48.62 45.69
CA ARG A 596 -2.24 -49.71 46.34
C ARG A 596 -2.27 -49.56 47.85
N GLU A 597 -1.14 -49.19 48.47
CA GLU A 597 -1.07 -49.04 49.93
C GLU A 597 -1.94 -47.87 50.45
N VAL A 598 -2.04 -46.79 49.66
CA VAL A 598 -2.95 -45.66 49.94
C VAL A 598 -4.41 -46.06 49.77
N ALA A 599 -4.74 -46.83 48.72
CA ALA A 599 -6.10 -47.33 48.50
C ALA A 599 -6.56 -48.29 49.62
N ASP A 600 -5.68 -49.18 50.08
CA ASP A 600 -5.98 -50.10 51.19
C ASP A 600 -6.16 -49.37 52.52
N LYS A 601 -5.35 -48.33 52.80
CA LYS A 601 -5.51 -47.50 54.02
C LYS A 601 -6.77 -46.64 54.01
N MET A 602 -7.24 -46.21 52.85
CA MET A 602 -8.51 -45.47 52.72
C MET A 602 -9.74 -46.38 52.81
N GLY A 603 -9.62 -47.67 52.45
CA GLY A 603 -10.70 -48.65 52.56
C GLY A 603 -10.97 -49.15 53.99
N SER A 604 -10.02 -49.02 54.92
CA SER A 604 -10.15 -49.49 56.31
C SER A 604 -10.58 -48.42 57.33
N ALA A 605 -10.89 -47.20 56.88
CA ALA A 605 -11.41 -46.11 57.71
C ALA A 605 -12.87 -45.78 57.34
N GLY A 606 -13.73 -46.82 57.35
CA GLY A 606 -15.19 -46.74 57.24
C GLY A 606 -15.84 -47.45 58.40
#